data_AF-A0A482VP17-F1
#
_entry.id   AF-A0A482VP17-F1
#
_cell.length_a   1.000
_cell.length_b   1.000
_cell.length_c   1.000
_cell.angle_alpha   90.00
_cell.angle_beta   90.00
_cell.angle_gamma   90.00
#
_symmetry.space_group_name_H-M   'P 1'
#
loop_
_entity.id
_entity.type
_entity.pdbx_description
1 polymer ?
#
loop_
_entity_poly.entity_id
_entity_poly.type
_entity_poly.pdbx_seq_one_letter_code
_entity_poly.pdbx_strand_id
1 'polypeptide(L)'
;IGISSAVVSFNVALYYNTIIAWCLFYFVQSFQSQLPWAECPKVYFPNGSYAAEPECVEADEQVIPQVSSPTQYFWYRTTLLISEDINTPEVFNWKIAIALVIAWILVYMCMIKGIASSGKVVYVTATFPYIVLIIFFFRGITLKGAADGLRHLFTPSWHTILDPVVWLEAGTQIFFSLGLAFGGLIAFSSYNPVNNNCYRDAVMVSLTNCFTSMFAGIVVFSIIGFKATMVYEKCLSTRNTTIAESLGSDFDEGRLPLEGTVLNVSNADGSISSFVMPLLPACDLEKELD
;
A
#
# COMPACT_ATOMS: atom_id res chain seq x y z
N ILE A 1 -14.25 26.76 21.38
CA ILE A 1 -14.49 25.36 20.95
C ILE A 1 -14.96 25.31 19.50
N GLY A 2 -16.15 25.83 19.15
CA GLY A 2 -16.67 25.77 17.76
C GLY A 2 -15.72 26.30 16.67
N ILE A 3 -15.08 27.46 16.88
CA ILE A 3 -14.07 28.01 15.93
C ILE A 3 -12.89 27.04 15.74
N SER A 4 -12.40 26.44 16.83
CA SER A 4 -11.29 25.48 16.78
C SER A 4 -11.69 24.22 16.00
N SER A 5 -12.87 23.66 16.24
CA SER A 5 -13.39 22.52 15.48
C SER A 5 -13.56 22.83 14.00
N ALA A 6 -13.98 24.05 13.64
CA ALA A 6 -14.09 24.48 12.24
C ALA A 6 -12.72 24.60 11.56
N VAL A 7 -11.71 25.18 12.23
CA VAL A 7 -10.33 25.27 11.72
C VAL A 7 -9.73 23.88 11.52
N VAL A 8 -9.89 22.98 12.48
CA VAL A 8 -9.40 21.60 12.36
C VAL A 8 -10.10 20.87 11.20
N SER A 9 -11.43 20.97 11.10
CA SER A 9 -12.19 20.36 10.00
C SER A 9 -11.79 20.91 8.63
N PHE A 10 -11.51 22.21 8.53
CA PHE A 10 -11.03 22.83 7.29
C PHE A 10 -9.67 22.25 6.88
N ASN A 11 -8.70 22.17 7.80
CA ASN A 11 -7.38 21.61 7.51
C ASN A 11 -7.48 20.13 7.09
N VAL A 12 -8.32 19.35 7.77
CA VAL A 12 -8.56 17.95 7.43
C VAL A 12 -9.19 17.82 6.03
N ALA A 13 -10.17 18.66 5.71
CA ALA A 13 -10.80 18.65 4.38
C ALA A 13 -9.82 18.97 3.25
N LEU A 14 -8.79 19.81 3.48
CA LEU A 14 -7.80 20.14 2.46
C LEU A 14 -6.99 18.91 2.04
N TYR A 15 -6.38 18.18 2.97
CA TYR A 15 -5.52 17.05 2.60
C TYR A 15 -6.32 15.78 2.26
N TYR A 16 -7.47 15.54 2.89
CA TYR A 16 -8.30 14.38 2.53
C TYR A 16 -8.83 14.47 1.09
N ASN A 17 -9.16 15.68 0.61
CA ASN A 17 -9.53 15.86 -0.79
C ASN A 17 -8.37 15.59 -1.76
N THR A 18 -7.11 15.81 -1.34
CA THR A 18 -5.94 15.40 -2.11
C THR A 18 -5.85 13.87 -2.24
N ILE A 19 -6.15 13.13 -1.16
CA ILE A 19 -6.20 11.65 -1.23
C ILE A 19 -7.29 11.19 -2.19
N ILE A 20 -8.48 11.81 -2.13
CA ILE A 20 -9.57 11.51 -3.09
C ILE A 20 -9.13 11.80 -4.53
N ALA A 21 -8.39 12.89 -4.76
CA ALA A 21 -7.83 13.22 -6.07
C ALA A 21 -6.88 12.14 -6.58
N TRP A 22 -6.00 11.59 -5.72
CA TRP A 22 -5.15 10.46 -6.08
C TRP A 22 -5.98 9.22 -6.44
N CYS A 23 -7.00 8.89 -5.65
CA CYS A 23 -7.90 7.76 -5.95
C CYS A 23 -8.63 7.95 -7.29
N LEU A 24 -9.11 9.16 -7.60
CA LEU A 24 -9.75 9.49 -8.88
C LEU A 24 -8.77 9.35 -10.05
N PHE A 25 -7.52 9.79 -9.87
CA PHE A 25 -6.48 9.62 -10.87
C PHE A 25 -6.22 8.14 -11.18
N TYR A 26 -6.02 7.30 -10.15
CA TYR A 26 -5.86 5.85 -10.32
C TYR A 26 -7.10 5.19 -10.92
N PHE A 27 -8.30 5.64 -10.54
CA PHE A 27 -9.56 5.13 -11.09
C PHE A 27 -9.65 5.36 -12.59
N VAL A 28 -9.33 6.57 -13.08
CA VAL A 28 -9.32 6.86 -14.52
C VAL A 28 -8.25 6.05 -15.25
N GLN A 29 -7.07 5.89 -14.66
CA GLN A 29 -5.97 5.10 -15.24
C GLN A 29 -6.26 3.59 -15.27
N SER A 30 -7.26 3.12 -14.53
CA SER A 30 -7.65 1.70 -14.50
C SER A 30 -8.49 1.28 -15.72
N PHE A 31 -8.94 2.21 -16.58
CA PHE A 31 -9.72 1.91 -17.79
C PHE A 31 -8.85 1.50 -18.99
N GLN A 32 -7.80 0.73 -18.75
CA GLN A 32 -6.87 0.24 -19.76
C GLN A 32 -6.64 -1.26 -19.55
N SER A 33 -6.45 -2.02 -20.63
CA SER A 33 -6.26 -3.48 -20.54
C SER A 33 -4.95 -3.84 -19.83
N GLN A 34 -3.89 -3.07 -20.05
CA GLN A 34 -2.63 -3.18 -19.33
C GLN A 34 -2.56 -1.99 -18.37
N LEU A 35 -2.42 -2.28 -17.08
CA LEU A 35 -2.36 -1.24 -16.07
C LEU A 35 -1.02 -0.48 -16.18
N PRO A 36 -1.02 0.86 -16.06
CA PRO A 36 0.21 1.66 -16.18
C PRO A 36 1.31 1.34 -15.15
N TRP A 37 0.96 0.70 -14.04
CA TRP A 37 1.88 0.27 -12.98
C TRP A 37 2.17 -1.24 -13.00
N ALA A 38 1.78 -1.94 -14.07
CA ALA A 38 2.05 -3.37 -14.22
C ALA A 38 3.49 -3.67 -14.66
N GLU A 39 4.07 -2.82 -15.50
CA GLU A 39 5.41 -2.98 -16.08
C GLU A 39 6.19 -1.67 -16.00
N CYS A 40 7.53 -1.78 -15.97
CA CYS A 40 8.39 -0.61 -16.07
C CYS A 40 8.29 0.04 -17.45
N PRO A 41 8.37 1.38 -17.54
CA PRO A 41 8.40 2.06 -18.83
C PRO A 41 9.66 1.68 -19.62
N LYS A 42 9.59 1.84 -20.94
CA LYS A 42 10.70 1.58 -21.86
C LYS A 42 11.27 2.91 -22.37
N VAL A 43 12.57 3.09 -22.19
CA VAL A 43 13.39 4.16 -22.80
C VAL A 43 13.77 3.73 -24.21
N TYR A 44 13.49 4.58 -25.20
CA TYR A 44 13.86 4.33 -26.59
C TYR A 44 15.12 5.13 -26.96
N PHE A 45 16.10 4.43 -27.54
CA PHE A 45 17.35 5.04 -28.00
C PHE A 45 17.28 5.41 -29.49
N PRO A 46 18.08 6.39 -29.96
CA PRO A 46 18.11 6.81 -31.36
C PRO A 46 18.45 5.70 -32.38
N ASN A 47 19.05 4.61 -31.92
CA ASN A 47 19.39 3.43 -32.72
C ASN A 47 18.21 2.43 -32.89
N GLY A 48 17.02 2.74 -32.36
CA GLY A 48 15.84 1.87 -32.41
C GLY A 48 15.84 0.74 -31.36
N SER A 49 16.86 0.68 -30.49
CA SER A 49 16.84 -0.20 -29.32
C SER A 49 16.02 0.42 -28.18
N TYR A 50 15.55 -0.42 -27.25
CA TYR A 50 14.91 0.03 -26.03
C TYR A 50 15.53 -0.66 -24.81
N ALA A 51 15.59 0.07 -23.70
CA ALA A 51 15.87 -0.49 -22.39
C ALA A 51 14.73 -0.11 -21.44
N ALA A 52 14.53 -0.85 -20.36
CA ALA A 52 13.59 -0.41 -19.33
C ALA A 52 14.20 0.74 -18.51
N GLU A 53 13.35 1.59 -17.93
CA GLU A 53 13.78 2.76 -17.15
C GLU A 53 14.72 2.35 -16.02
N PRO A 54 15.93 2.94 -15.93
CA PRO A 54 16.95 2.50 -14.97
C PRO A 54 16.57 2.79 -13.52
N GLU A 55 15.63 3.70 -13.25
CA GLU A 55 15.08 3.92 -11.89
C GLU A 55 14.01 2.88 -11.50
N CYS A 56 13.53 2.07 -12.45
CA CYS A 56 12.48 1.07 -12.27
C CYS A 56 13.01 -0.37 -12.34
N VAL A 57 14.21 -0.59 -12.88
CA VAL A 57 14.78 -1.94 -13.09
C VAL A 57 15.81 -2.26 -12.02
N GLU A 58 15.65 -3.41 -11.35
CA GLU A 58 16.63 -4.02 -10.43
C GLU A 58 18.08 -3.72 -10.85
N ALA A 59 18.81 -3.00 -10.00
CA ALA A 59 20.19 -2.60 -10.28
C ALA A 59 21.11 -3.82 -10.30
N ASP A 60 22.06 -3.75 -11.23
CA ASP A 60 23.33 -4.43 -11.12
C ASP A 60 23.95 -4.16 -9.74
N GLU A 61 24.32 -5.24 -9.06
CA GLU A 61 24.66 -5.30 -7.63
C GLU A 61 25.90 -4.46 -7.26
N GLN A 62 26.66 -3.98 -8.25
CA GLN A 62 27.91 -3.23 -8.04
C GLN A 62 27.76 -1.71 -7.94
N VAL A 63 26.59 -1.10 -8.24
CA VAL A 63 26.51 0.38 -8.34
C VAL A 63 25.33 1.03 -7.61
N ILE A 64 24.16 0.39 -7.43
CA ILE A 64 23.00 1.04 -6.80
C ILE A 64 22.18 0.05 -5.95
N PRO A 65 21.96 0.28 -4.63
CA PRO A 65 21.10 -0.58 -3.83
C PRO A 65 19.61 -0.25 -4.06
N GLN A 66 18.82 -1.28 -4.34
CA GLN A 66 17.35 -1.30 -4.48
C GLN A 66 16.72 -0.32 -5.47
N VAL A 67 16.45 -0.81 -6.69
CA VAL A 67 15.75 -0.05 -7.72
C VAL A 67 14.28 -0.40 -7.69
N SER A 68 13.44 0.63 -7.65
CA SER A 68 12.03 0.58 -7.25
C SER A 68 11.14 -0.39 -8.05
N SER A 69 10.06 -0.89 -7.45
CA SER A 69 9.05 -1.70 -8.18
C SER A 69 8.25 -0.85 -9.18
N PRO A 70 7.66 -1.45 -10.25
CA PRO A 70 6.83 -0.71 -11.22
C PRO A 70 5.73 0.14 -10.58
N THR A 71 5.13 -0.36 -9.49
CA THR A 71 4.12 0.36 -8.72
C THR A 71 4.69 1.54 -7.94
N GLN A 72 5.87 1.39 -7.33
CA GLN A 72 6.55 2.50 -6.66
C GLN A 72 7.00 3.57 -7.67
N TYR A 73 7.58 3.17 -8.81
CA TYR A 73 7.96 4.09 -9.87
C TYR A 73 6.74 4.89 -10.37
N PHE A 74 5.63 4.20 -10.65
CA PHE A 74 4.40 4.88 -11.07
C PHE A 74 3.86 5.86 -10.01
N TRP A 75 3.96 5.52 -8.72
CA TRP A 75 3.56 6.42 -7.64
C TRP A 75 4.45 7.66 -7.55
N TYR A 76 5.76 7.49 -7.40
CA TYR A 76 6.68 8.60 -7.13
C TYR A 76 7.01 9.44 -8.38
N ARG A 77 7.26 8.78 -9.53
CA ARG A 77 7.72 9.44 -10.75
C ARG A 77 6.62 9.78 -11.74
N THR A 78 5.47 9.09 -11.71
CA THR A 78 4.38 9.40 -12.65
C THR A 78 3.20 10.11 -12.00
N THR A 79 2.79 9.66 -10.81
CA THR A 79 1.62 10.20 -10.11
C THR A 79 1.95 11.44 -9.33
N LEU A 80 2.93 11.37 -8.42
CA LEU A 80 3.29 12.49 -7.54
C LEU A 80 4.16 13.53 -8.25
N LEU A 81 5.13 13.10 -9.06
CA LEU A 81 6.24 13.93 -9.52
C LEU A 81 7.00 14.52 -8.31
N ILE A 82 7.47 13.61 -7.45
CA ILE A 82 8.15 13.99 -6.20
C ILE A 82 9.52 14.64 -6.51
N SER A 83 9.78 15.77 -5.86
CA SER A 83 11.10 16.43 -5.85
C SER A 83 12.05 15.74 -4.88
N GLU A 84 13.36 16.01 -5.02
CA GLU A 84 14.37 15.49 -4.07
C GLU A 84 14.11 15.96 -2.64
N ASP A 85 13.73 17.22 -2.47
CA ASP A 85 13.47 17.83 -1.16
C ASP A 85 12.21 18.72 -1.16
N ILE A 86 11.68 18.97 0.04
CA ILE A 86 10.56 19.91 0.26
C ILE A 86 10.90 21.36 -0.12
N ASN A 87 12.19 21.71 -0.09
CA ASN A 87 12.67 23.06 -0.33
C ASN A 87 12.85 23.38 -1.83
N THR A 88 12.82 22.36 -2.69
CA THR A 88 13.10 22.47 -4.12
C THR A 88 11.95 21.91 -4.97
N PRO A 89 10.74 22.52 -4.89
CA PRO A 89 9.63 22.09 -5.73
C PRO A 89 10.00 22.28 -7.21
N GLU A 90 9.94 21.18 -7.97
CA GLU A 90 10.40 21.17 -9.36
C GLU A 90 9.31 21.67 -10.33
N VAL A 91 8.27 20.86 -10.52
CA VAL A 91 7.28 21.04 -11.59
C VAL A 91 5.87 20.99 -11.02
N PHE A 92 5.01 21.91 -11.48
CA PHE A 92 3.59 21.89 -11.14
C PHE A 92 2.89 20.69 -11.78
N ASN A 93 2.39 19.77 -10.95
CA ASN A 93 1.68 18.58 -11.40
C ASN A 93 0.22 18.89 -11.77
N TRP A 94 0.01 19.35 -13.01
CA TRP A 94 -1.31 19.74 -13.50
C TRP A 94 -2.32 18.57 -13.54
N LYS A 95 -1.85 17.32 -13.69
CA LYS A 95 -2.71 16.13 -13.74
C LYS A 95 -3.44 15.93 -12.40
N ILE A 96 -2.68 15.97 -11.30
CA ILE A 96 -3.24 15.87 -9.95
C ILE A 96 -4.05 17.13 -9.61
N ALA A 97 -3.63 18.32 -10.08
CA ALA A 97 -4.40 19.55 -9.87
C ALA A 97 -5.81 19.47 -10.50
N ILE A 98 -5.94 18.94 -11.72
CA ILE A 98 -7.26 18.70 -12.34
C ILE A 98 -8.05 17.65 -11.55
N ALA A 99 -7.42 16.55 -11.14
CA ALA A 99 -8.09 15.54 -10.32
C ALA A 99 -8.61 16.12 -8.99
N LEU A 100 -7.88 17.06 -8.40
CA LEU A 100 -8.27 17.79 -7.19
C LEU A 100 -9.47 18.72 -7.44
N VAL A 101 -9.48 19.45 -8.56
CA VAL A 101 -10.65 20.27 -8.96
C VAL A 101 -11.89 19.38 -9.12
N ILE A 102 -11.74 18.22 -9.76
CA ILE A 102 -12.84 17.25 -9.92
C ILE A 102 -13.30 16.73 -8.55
N ALA A 103 -12.38 16.38 -7.63
CA ALA A 103 -12.72 15.94 -6.29
C ALA A 103 -13.57 16.99 -5.54
N TRP A 104 -13.18 18.27 -5.59
CA TRP A 104 -13.94 19.35 -4.98
C TRP A 104 -15.33 19.54 -5.61
N ILE A 105 -15.43 19.42 -6.95
CA ILE A 105 -16.72 19.49 -7.64
C ILE A 105 -17.64 18.33 -7.20
N LEU A 106 -17.12 17.11 -7.09
CA LEU A 106 -17.87 15.94 -6.62
C LEU A 106 -18.39 16.16 -5.19
N VAL A 107 -17.51 16.58 -4.27
CA VAL A 107 -17.89 16.87 -2.88
C VAL A 107 -18.94 17.97 -2.83
N TYR A 108 -18.77 19.05 -3.60
CA TYR A 108 -19.75 20.12 -3.69
C TYR A 108 -21.12 19.61 -4.18
N MET A 109 -21.16 18.80 -5.25
CA MET A 109 -22.40 18.24 -5.77
C MET A 109 -23.11 17.34 -4.73
N CYS A 110 -22.37 16.55 -3.95
CA CYS A 110 -22.97 15.72 -2.90
C CYS A 110 -23.60 16.57 -1.78
N MET A 111 -23.04 17.76 -1.51
CA MET A 111 -23.40 18.61 -0.38
C MET A 111 -24.29 19.82 -0.75
N ILE A 112 -24.56 20.08 -2.03
CA ILE A 112 -25.19 21.34 -2.50
C ILE A 112 -26.56 21.64 -1.87
N LYS A 113 -27.35 20.61 -1.50
CA LYS A 113 -28.63 20.79 -0.78
C LYS A 113 -28.54 20.43 0.71
N GLY A 114 -27.35 20.46 1.28
CA GLY A 114 -27.08 20.07 2.66
C GLY A 114 -27.52 18.64 2.96
N ILE A 115 -28.10 18.44 4.14
CA ILE A 115 -28.45 17.10 4.67
C ILE A 115 -29.48 16.34 3.81
N ALA A 116 -30.33 17.06 3.07
CA ALA A 116 -31.33 16.43 2.21
C ALA A 116 -30.73 15.77 0.96
N SER A 117 -29.59 16.28 0.46
CA SER A 117 -28.83 15.66 -0.63
C SER A 117 -27.86 14.61 -0.09
N SER A 118 -27.07 14.98 0.92
CA SER A 118 -26.05 14.08 1.46
C SER A 118 -26.66 12.81 2.06
N GLY A 119 -27.83 12.90 2.69
CA GLY A 119 -28.56 11.72 3.19
C GLY A 119 -28.93 10.71 2.09
N LYS A 120 -29.19 11.16 0.86
CA LYS A 120 -29.44 10.26 -0.28
C LYS A 120 -28.15 9.64 -0.82
N VAL A 121 -27.10 10.45 -0.94
CA VAL A 121 -25.78 10.00 -1.42
C VAL A 121 -25.18 8.96 -0.46
N VAL A 122 -25.37 9.14 0.85
CA VAL A 122 -24.89 8.22 1.90
C VAL A 122 -25.41 6.79 1.73
N TYR A 123 -26.62 6.58 1.18
CA TYR A 123 -27.10 5.20 0.92
C TYR A 123 -26.19 4.43 -0.04
N VAL A 124 -25.51 5.11 -0.96
CA VAL A 124 -24.52 4.49 -1.85
C VAL A 124 -23.14 4.51 -1.20
N THR A 125 -22.68 5.68 -0.73
CA THR A 125 -21.30 5.83 -0.25
C THR A 125 -21.01 5.10 1.05
N ALA A 126 -22.01 4.82 1.88
CA ALA A 126 -21.84 4.01 3.10
C ALA A 126 -22.02 2.50 2.85
N THR A 127 -22.82 2.08 1.87
CA THR A 127 -23.09 0.64 1.63
C THR A 127 -22.10 0.02 0.65
N PHE A 128 -21.72 0.74 -0.40
CA PHE A 128 -20.81 0.26 -1.44
C PHE A 128 -19.45 -0.22 -0.89
N PRO A 129 -18.80 0.49 0.06
CA PRO A 129 -17.56 0.00 0.67
C PRO A 129 -17.70 -1.38 1.32
N TYR A 130 -18.83 -1.69 1.97
CA TYR A 130 -19.05 -3.01 2.56
C TYR A 130 -19.17 -4.10 1.48
N ILE A 131 -19.86 -3.81 0.37
CA ILE A 131 -19.94 -4.75 -0.75
C ILE A 131 -18.54 -5.05 -1.30
N VAL A 132 -17.73 -4.01 -1.52
CA VAL A 132 -16.35 -4.15 -2.01
C VAL A 132 -15.47 -4.92 -1.00
N LEU A 133 -15.56 -4.60 0.29
CA LEU A 133 -14.82 -5.31 1.34
C LEU A 133 -15.19 -6.79 1.40
N ILE A 134 -16.47 -7.16 1.24
CA ILE A 134 -16.90 -8.55 1.20
C ILE A 134 -16.32 -9.27 -0.03
N ILE A 135 -16.33 -8.64 -1.20
CA ILE A 135 -15.72 -9.21 -2.41
C ILE A 135 -14.21 -9.42 -2.22
N PHE A 136 -13.51 -8.40 -1.70
CA PHE A 136 -12.09 -8.50 -1.42
C PHE A 136 -11.76 -9.47 -0.29
N PHE A 137 -12.64 -9.67 0.69
CA PHE A 137 -12.47 -10.70 1.69
C PHE A 137 -12.42 -12.09 1.06
N PHE A 138 -13.44 -12.47 0.29
CA PHE A 138 -13.47 -13.78 -0.36
C PHE A 138 -12.32 -13.94 -1.35
N ARG A 139 -11.98 -12.89 -2.10
CA ARG A 139 -10.82 -12.95 -3.00
C ARG A 139 -9.51 -13.11 -2.22
N GLY A 140 -9.29 -12.30 -1.19
CA GLY A 140 -8.07 -12.26 -0.39
C GLY A 140 -7.77 -13.59 0.30
N ILE A 141 -8.75 -14.17 0.98
CA ILE A 141 -8.55 -15.45 1.70
C ILE A 141 -8.31 -16.65 0.76
N THR A 142 -8.71 -16.57 -0.51
CA THR A 142 -8.46 -17.62 -1.51
C THR A 142 -7.06 -17.54 -2.15
N LEU A 143 -6.32 -16.45 -1.90
CA LEU A 143 -4.97 -16.29 -2.41
C LEU A 143 -3.96 -17.09 -1.57
N LYS A 144 -2.92 -17.59 -2.23
CA LYS A 144 -1.80 -18.27 -1.58
C LYS A 144 -1.09 -17.31 -0.63
N GLY A 145 -0.71 -17.74 0.56
CA GLY A 145 -0.02 -16.88 1.54
C GLY A 145 -0.92 -15.94 2.36
N ALA A 146 -2.24 -15.94 2.13
CA ALA A 146 -3.17 -15.14 2.94
C ALA A 146 -3.11 -15.50 4.44
N ALA A 147 -2.87 -16.78 4.75
CA ALA A 147 -2.75 -17.26 6.12
C ALA A 147 -1.56 -16.64 6.86
N ASP A 148 -0.44 -16.38 6.19
CA ASP A 148 0.77 -15.80 6.79
C ASP A 148 0.53 -14.34 7.18
N GLY A 149 -0.14 -13.57 6.31
CA GLY A 149 -0.56 -12.20 6.62
C GLY A 149 -1.56 -12.14 7.79
N LEU A 150 -2.53 -13.06 7.85
CA LEU A 150 -3.46 -13.14 8.99
C LEU A 150 -2.76 -13.58 10.28
N ARG A 151 -1.79 -14.50 10.18
CA ARG A 151 -0.96 -14.89 11.32
C ARG A 151 -0.18 -13.70 11.85
N HIS A 152 0.42 -12.90 10.99
CA HIS A 152 1.12 -11.67 11.38
C HIS A 152 0.18 -10.70 12.11
N LEU A 153 -1.02 -10.43 11.57
CA LEU A 153 -2.02 -9.55 12.20
C LEU A 153 -2.41 -9.98 13.63
N PHE A 154 -2.52 -11.29 13.87
CA PHE A 154 -3.00 -11.83 15.16
C PHE A 154 -1.88 -12.36 16.07
N THR A 155 -0.60 -12.16 15.72
CA THR A 155 0.51 -12.55 16.60
C THR A 155 0.89 -11.37 17.48
N PRO A 156 0.54 -11.37 18.78
CA PRO A 156 0.80 -10.24 19.66
C PRO A 156 2.27 -10.16 20.08
N SER A 157 2.86 -8.98 19.99
CA SER A 157 4.18 -8.66 20.55
C SER A 157 4.02 -8.05 21.95
N TRP A 158 3.85 -8.88 22.99
CA TRP A 158 3.49 -8.41 24.34
C TRP A 158 4.40 -7.33 24.94
N HIS A 159 5.67 -7.28 24.55
CA HIS A 159 6.60 -6.24 25.00
C HIS A 159 6.22 -4.83 24.49
N THR A 160 5.58 -4.71 23.32
CA THR A 160 5.22 -3.41 22.73
C THR A 160 4.12 -2.70 23.53
N ILE A 161 3.26 -3.44 24.23
CA ILE A 161 2.19 -2.87 25.07
C ILE A 161 2.74 -2.05 26.24
N LEU A 162 4.00 -2.29 26.63
CA LEU A 162 4.68 -1.51 27.68
C LEU A 162 5.13 -0.12 27.19
N ASP A 163 5.20 0.08 25.87
CA ASP A 163 5.57 1.36 25.28
C ASP A 163 4.38 2.35 25.35
N PRO A 164 4.53 3.51 26.01
CA PRO A 164 3.46 4.51 26.07
C PRO A 164 3.07 5.07 24.69
N VAL A 165 3.96 5.01 23.69
CA VAL A 165 3.67 5.48 22.33
C VAL A 165 2.56 4.63 21.69
N VAL A 166 2.54 3.31 21.94
CA VAL A 166 1.49 2.41 21.42
C VAL A 166 0.10 2.83 21.92
N TRP A 167 -0.01 3.26 23.19
CA TRP A 167 -1.27 3.75 23.76
C TRP A 167 -1.65 5.13 23.23
N LEU A 168 -0.67 6.01 23.01
CA LEU A 168 -0.88 7.31 22.39
C LEU A 168 -1.43 7.15 20.96
N GLU A 169 -0.86 6.26 20.17
CA GLU A 169 -1.31 5.95 18.81
C GLU A 169 -2.69 5.31 18.81
N ALA A 170 -2.95 4.32 19.67
CA ALA A 170 -4.26 3.69 19.80
C ALA A 170 -5.36 4.69 20.21
N GLY A 171 -5.05 5.58 21.16
CA GLY A 171 -5.94 6.67 21.57
C GLY A 171 -6.19 7.67 20.44
N THR A 172 -5.15 8.06 19.72
CA THR A 172 -5.28 8.96 18.56
C THR A 172 -6.13 8.33 17.46
N GLN A 173 -5.90 7.05 17.17
CA GLN A 173 -6.61 6.29 16.15
C GLN A 173 -8.11 6.23 16.41
N ILE A 174 -8.55 5.98 17.65
CA ILE A 174 -9.99 5.90 17.95
C ILE A 174 -10.68 7.28 17.85
N PHE A 175 -9.99 8.36 18.21
CA PHE A 175 -10.51 9.73 18.05
C PHE A 175 -10.71 10.09 16.57
N PHE A 176 -9.74 9.76 15.71
CA PHE A 176 -9.86 9.97 14.27
C PHE A 176 -10.89 9.03 13.64
N SER A 177 -10.91 7.75 14.03
CA SER A 177 -11.84 6.75 13.47
C SER A 177 -13.30 7.10 13.73
N LEU A 178 -13.65 7.57 14.93
CA LEU A 178 -15.00 7.99 15.27
C LEU A 178 -15.31 9.43 14.88
N GLY A 179 -14.32 10.21 14.44
CA GLY A 179 -14.50 11.63 14.12
C GLY A 179 -14.89 12.48 15.33
N LEU A 180 -14.29 12.21 16.49
CA LEU A 180 -14.51 13.00 17.72
C LEU A 180 -13.83 14.38 17.63
N ALA A 181 -14.36 15.38 18.35
CA ALA A 181 -13.87 16.77 18.40
C ALA A 181 -13.97 17.61 17.11
N PHE A 182 -14.41 17.05 15.98
CA PHE A 182 -14.67 17.78 14.74
C PHE A 182 -15.98 18.58 14.73
N GLY A 183 -16.93 18.25 15.61
CA GLY A 183 -18.25 18.89 15.66
C GLY A 183 -19.28 18.36 14.66
N GLY A 184 -18.87 17.52 13.70
CA GLY A 184 -19.77 16.90 12.73
C GLY A 184 -20.87 16.03 13.36
N LEU A 185 -20.52 15.20 14.34
CA LEU A 185 -21.50 14.38 15.07
C LEU A 185 -22.53 15.21 15.84
N ILE A 186 -22.10 16.34 16.43
CA ILE A 186 -23.00 17.27 17.13
C ILE A 186 -23.97 17.90 16.11
N ALA A 187 -23.45 18.32 14.95
CA ALA A 187 -24.26 18.88 13.89
C ALA A 187 -25.30 17.86 13.39
N PHE A 188 -24.91 16.60 13.12
CA PHE A 188 -25.83 15.56 12.70
C PHE A 188 -26.87 15.21 13.77
N SER A 189 -26.46 15.09 15.03
CA SER A 189 -27.37 14.81 16.13
C SER A 189 -28.39 15.92 16.36
N SER A 190 -28.10 17.16 15.95
CA SER A 190 -29.04 18.29 16.12
C SER A 190 -30.27 18.20 15.21
N TYR A 191 -30.20 17.39 14.14
CA TYR A 191 -31.33 17.13 13.24
C TYR A 191 -32.22 15.96 13.68
N ASN A 192 -31.87 15.24 14.75
CA ASN A 192 -32.67 14.12 15.25
C ASN A 192 -33.91 14.60 16.02
N PRO A 193 -34.98 13.78 16.08
CA PRO A 193 -36.12 14.04 16.95
C PRO A 193 -35.70 14.17 18.43
N VAL A 194 -36.40 15.00 19.19
CA VAL A 194 -36.10 15.27 20.61
C VAL A 194 -36.11 13.99 21.46
N ASN A 195 -37.05 13.08 21.19
CA ASN A 195 -37.20 11.81 21.92
C ASN A 195 -36.50 10.64 21.22
N ASN A 196 -35.37 10.89 20.55
CA ASN A 196 -34.57 9.84 19.93
C ASN A 196 -33.64 9.16 20.95
N ASN A 197 -33.48 7.83 20.87
CA ASN A 197 -32.59 7.09 21.76
C ASN A 197 -31.12 7.20 21.30
N CYS A 198 -30.50 8.34 21.61
CA CYS A 198 -29.11 8.63 21.23
C CYS A 198 -28.09 7.68 21.87
N TYR A 199 -28.41 7.07 23.02
CA TYR A 199 -27.54 6.07 23.65
C TYR A 199 -27.39 4.82 22.78
N ARG A 200 -28.51 4.30 22.26
CA ARG A 200 -28.50 3.15 21.34
C ARG A 200 -27.71 3.46 20.07
N ASP A 201 -27.91 4.65 19.50
CA ASP A 201 -27.24 5.06 18.27
C ASP A 201 -25.73 5.16 18.48
N ALA A 202 -25.29 5.75 19.60
CA ALA A 202 -23.87 5.85 19.95
C ALA A 202 -23.22 4.47 20.08
N VAL A 203 -23.85 3.54 20.82
CA VAL A 203 -23.34 2.17 20.96
C VAL A 203 -23.27 1.46 19.60
N MET A 204 -24.30 1.60 18.76
CA MET A 204 -24.33 0.98 17.43
C MET A 204 -23.23 1.52 16.53
N VAL A 205 -23.02 2.85 16.50
CA VAL A 205 -21.96 3.49 15.70
C VAL A 205 -20.59 3.03 16.17
N SER A 206 -20.33 3.01 17.48
CA SER A 206 -19.04 2.57 18.03
C SER A 206 -18.74 1.10 17.71
N LEU A 207 -19.71 0.20 17.91
CA LEU A 207 -19.52 -1.22 17.61
C LEU A 207 -19.33 -1.47 16.12
N THR A 208 -20.11 -0.79 15.27
CA THR A 208 -19.98 -0.89 13.81
C THR A 208 -18.62 -0.40 13.36
N ASN A 209 -18.15 0.74 13.88
CA ASN A 209 -16.81 1.25 13.59
C ASN A 209 -15.72 0.22 13.92
N CYS A 210 -15.71 -0.31 15.15
CA CYS A 210 -14.70 -1.29 15.57
C CYS A 210 -14.76 -2.59 14.76
N PHE A 211 -15.97 -3.10 14.48
CA PHE A 211 -16.15 -4.30 13.67
C PHE A 211 -15.65 -4.09 12.24
N THR A 212 -15.99 -2.96 11.62
CA THR A 212 -15.56 -2.62 10.26
C THR A 212 -14.06 -2.42 10.19
N SER A 213 -13.43 -1.78 11.18
CA SER A 213 -11.98 -1.64 11.26
C SER A 213 -11.28 -3.01 11.35
N MET A 214 -11.78 -3.90 12.21
CA MET A 214 -11.24 -5.26 12.33
C MET A 214 -11.41 -6.06 11.03
N PHE A 215 -12.60 -6.00 10.43
CA PHE A 215 -12.89 -6.69 9.18
C PHE A 215 -12.03 -6.18 8.01
N ALA A 216 -11.87 -4.85 7.89
CA ALA A 216 -10.98 -4.25 6.90
C ALA A 216 -9.51 -4.66 7.13
N GLY A 217 -9.07 -4.74 8.40
CA GLY A 217 -7.75 -5.26 8.76
C GLY A 217 -7.52 -6.68 8.24
N ILE A 218 -8.47 -7.59 8.48
CA ILE A 218 -8.41 -8.98 7.96
C ILE A 218 -8.29 -8.98 6.42
N VAL A 219 -9.07 -8.16 5.71
CA VAL A 219 -9.00 -8.06 4.25
C VAL A 219 -7.63 -7.57 3.79
N VAL A 220 -7.11 -6.48 4.37
CA VAL A 220 -5.82 -5.90 4.00
C VAL A 220 -4.67 -6.88 4.26
N PHE A 221 -4.61 -7.47 5.47
CA PHE A 221 -3.54 -8.40 5.83
C PHE A 221 -3.57 -9.69 5.00
N SER A 222 -4.74 -10.15 4.54
CA SER A 222 -4.81 -11.29 3.61
C SER A 222 -4.12 -10.99 2.26
N ILE A 223 -4.23 -9.76 1.76
CA ILE A 223 -3.59 -9.32 0.50
C ILE A 223 -2.10 -9.07 0.72
N ILE A 224 -1.71 -8.49 1.87
CA ILE A 224 -0.30 -8.32 2.25
C ILE A 224 0.40 -9.68 2.31
N GLY A 225 -0.23 -10.69 2.95
CA GLY A 225 0.33 -12.05 3.01
C GLY A 225 0.57 -12.68 1.63
N PHE A 226 -0.37 -12.50 0.69
CA PHE A 226 -0.17 -12.91 -0.71
C PHE A 226 1.00 -12.17 -1.36
N LYS A 227 1.08 -10.84 -1.21
CA LYS A 227 2.20 -10.04 -1.75
C LYS A 227 3.54 -10.50 -1.19
N ALA A 228 3.66 -10.62 0.13
CA ALA A 228 4.88 -11.05 0.81
C ALA A 228 5.32 -12.45 0.33
N THR A 229 4.39 -13.39 0.24
CA THR A 229 4.66 -14.75 -0.26
C THR A 229 5.15 -14.74 -1.71
N MET A 230 4.54 -13.93 -2.58
CA MET A 230 4.95 -13.83 -3.98
C MET A 230 6.36 -13.21 -4.13
N VAL A 231 6.67 -12.18 -3.33
CA VAL A 231 8.01 -11.56 -3.33
C VAL A 231 9.05 -12.55 -2.80
N TYR A 232 8.74 -13.25 -1.71
CA TYR A 232 9.59 -14.28 -1.14
C TYR A 232 9.87 -15.43 -2.12
N GLU A 233 8.85 -15.95 -2.80
CA GLU A 233 9.01 -17.01 -3.80
C GLU A 233 9.82 -16.54 -5.02
N LYS A 234 9.63 -15.29 -5.48
CA LYS A 234 10.45 -14.70 -6.54
C LYS A 234 11.92 -14.63 -6.11
N CYS A 235 12.18 -14.17 -4.88
CA CYS A 235 13.53 -14.12 -4.32
C CYS A 235 14.19 -15.50 -4.27
N LEU A 236 13.46 -16.52 -3.78
CA LEU A 236 13.95 -17.90 -3.73
C LEU A 236 14.25 -18.43 -5.13
N SER A 237 13.38 -18.16 -6.10
CA SER A 237 13.60 -18.56 -7.50
C SER A 237 14.89 -17.93 -8.05
N THR A 238 15.08 -16.62 -7.87
CA THR A 238 16.29 -15.91 -8.31
C THR A 238 17.54 -16.50 -7.66
N ARG A 239 17.49 -16.72 -6.34
CA ARG A 239 18.59 -17.33 -5.59
C ARG A 239 18.95 -18.72 -6.14
N ASN A 240 17.94 -19.56 -6.37
CA ASN A 240 18.14 -20.91 -6.87
C ASN A 240 18.65 -20.92 -8.31
N THR A 241 18.21 -19.99 -9.17
CA THR A 241 18.77 -19.85 -10.53
C THR A 241 20.23 -19.38 -10.48
N THR A 242 20.57 -18.42 -9.63
CA THR A 242 21.97 -17.96 -9.45
C THR A 242 22.87 -19.08 -8.92
N ILE A 243 22.35 -19.91 -8.01
CA ILE A 243 23.06 -21.11 -7.53
C ILE A 243 23.22 -22.12 -8.67
N ALA A 244 22.17 -22.43 -9.42
CA ALA A 244 22.24 -23.40 -10.52
C ALA A 244 23.22 -22.97 -11.64
N GLU A 245 23.25 -21.68 -11.97
CA GLU A 245 24.20 -21.11 -12.93
C GLU A 245 25.64 -21.15 -12.44
N SER A 246 25.87 -21.03 -11.13
CA SER A 246 27.21 -21.00 -10.53
C SER A 246 27.78 -22.37 -10.16
N LEU A 247 26.94 -23.31 -9.73
CA LEU A 247 27.33 -24.59 -9.12
C LEU A 247 26.89 -25.83 -9.92
N GLY A 248 26.05 -25.66 -10.94
CA GLY A 248 25.44 -26.78 -11.69
C GLY A 248 24.25 -27.41 -10.96
N SER A 249 23.49 -28.27 -11.65
CA SER A 249 22.19 -28.80 -11.18
C SER A 249 22.27 -29.86 -10.07
N ASP A 250 23.47 -30.30 -9.67
CA ASP A 250 23.70 -31.42 -8.75
C ASP A 250 24.16 -30.96 -7.34
N PHE A 251 23.74 -29.77 -6.92
CA PHE A 251 24.16 -29.15 -5.67
C PHE A 251 23.26 -29.53 -4.47
N ASP A 252 23.89 -29.88 -3.34
CA ASP A 252 23.23 -30.24 -2.07
C ASP A 252 23.00 -28.98 -1.21
N GLU A 253 21.74 -28.62 -0.94
CA GLU A 253 21.32 -27.38 -0.23
C GLU A 253 22.00 -27.20 1.15
N GLY A 254 22.46 -28.28 1.78
CA GLY A 254 23.08 -28.26 3.10
C GLY A 254 24.51 -27.71 3.18
N ARG A 255 25.17 -27.39 2.06
CA ARG A 255 26.60 -26.98 2.03
C ARG A 255 26.89 -25.78 1.13
N LEU A 256 26.10 -24.71 1.23
CA LEU A 256 26.41 -23.45 0.55
C LEU A 256 27.79 -22.92 0.99
N PRO A 257 28.76 -22.75 0.06
CA PRO A 257 30.03 -22.12 0.38
C PRO A 257 29.81 -20.66 0.75
N LEU A 258 30.69 -20.14 1.62
CA LEU A 258 30.64 -18.74 2.05
C LEU A 258 30.83 -17.79 0.86
N GLU A 259 30.34 -16.56 1.01
CA GLU A 259 30.56 -15.47 0.07
C GLU A 259 32.02 -15.36 -0.38
N GLY A 260 32.25 -15.08 -1.67
CA GLY A 260 33.59 -14.90 -2.21
C GLY A 260 34.47 -16.17 -2.28
N THR A 261 33.94 -17.34 -1.93
CA THR A 261 34.68 -18.60 -2.07
C THR A 261 34.92 -18.89 -3.56
N VAL A 262 36.18 -19.11 -3.93
CA VAL A 262 36.54 -19.54 -5.29
C VAL A 262 36.27 -21.03 -5.42
N LEU A 263 35.35 -21.39 -6.31
CA LEU A 263 34.98 -22.76 -6.58
C LEU A 263 35.60 -23.18 -7.91
N ASN A 264 36.35 -24.27 -7.87
CA ASN A 264 36.98 -24.86 -9.04
C ASN A 264 36.09 -25.98 -9.56
N VAL A 265 35.35 -25.71 -10.64
CA VAL A 265 34.50 -26.70 -11.31
C VAL A 265 35.32 -27.37 -12.41
N SER A 266 35.42 -28.70 -12.36
CA SER A 266 36.02 -29.49 -13.44
C SER A 266 34.98 -29.72 -14.54
N ASN A 267 35.18 -29.13 -15.71
CA ASN A 267 34.34 -29.34 -16.87
C ASN A 267 34.55 -30.74 -17.45
N ALA A 268 33.58 -31.23 -18.22
CA ALA A 268 33.62 -32.55 -18.87
C ALA A 268 34.86 -32.76 -19.78
N ASP A 269 35.48 -31.67 -20.21
CA ASP A 269 36.67 -31.65 -21.07
C ASP A 269 38.00 -31.71 -20.28
N GLY A 270 37.94 -31.78 -18.94
CA GLY A 270 39.09 -31.78 -18.05
C GLY A 270 39.67 -30.39 -17.74
N SER A 271 39.03 -29.31 -18.21
CA SER A 271 39.39 -27.93 -17.87
C SER A 271 38.81 -27.51 -16.51
N ILE A 272 39.58 -26.75 -15.73
CA ILE A 272 39.13 -26.22 -14.44
C ILE A 272 38.70 -24.77 -14.66
N SER A 273 37.41 -24.48 -14.48
CA SER A 273 36.90 -23.11 -14.42
C SER A 273 36.76 -22.69 -12.96
N SER A 274 37.42 -21.60 -12.58
CA SER A 274 37.30 -20.97 -11.27
C SER A 274 36.21 -19.91 -11.30
N PHE A 275 35.20 -20.03 -10.44
CA PHE A 275 34.14 -19.05 -10.28
C PHE A 275 34.10 -18.52 -8.84
N VAL A 276 33.73 -17.26 -8.65
CA VAL A 276 33.60 -16.63 -7.33
C VAL A 276 32.13 -16.63 -6.96
N MET A 277 31.78 -17.19 -5.80
CA MET A 277 30.39 -17.23 -5.34
C MET A 277 29.80 -15.79 -5.22
N PRO A 278 28.70 -15.47 -5.94
CA PRO A 278 28.04 -14.16 -5.88
C PRO A 278 27.29 -14.01 -4.56
N LEU A 279 26.93 -12.77 -4.23
CA LEU A 279 26.09 -12.48 -3.08
C LEU A 279 24.70 -13.07 -3.34
N LEU A 280 24.23 -13.94 -2.45
CA LEU A 280 22.90 -14.51 -2.55
C LEU A 280 21.89 -13.60 -1.86
N PRO A 281 20.72 -13.32 -2.47
CA PRO A 281 19.71 -12.51 -1.83
C PRO A 281 19.19 -13.20 -0.56
N ALA A 282 19.13 -12.44 0.53
CA ALA A 282 18.54 -12.89 1.79
C ALA A 282 17.00 -12.85 1.68
N CYS A 283 16.40 -13.98 1.32
CA CYS A 283 14.95 -14.12 1.25
C CYS A 283 14.39 -14.39 2.64
N ASP A 284 13.67 -13.43 3.22
CA ASP A 284 13.04 -13.53 4.52
C ASP A 284 11.55 -13.11 4.40
N LEU A 285 10.65 -14.04 4.71
CA LEU A 285 9.20 -13.82 4.61
C LEU A 285 8.70 -12.87 5.71
N GLU A 286 9.30 -12.91 6.90
CA GLU A 286 8.86 -12.08 8.02
C GLU A 286 9.17 -10.61 7.76
N LYS A 287 10.34 -10.33 7.17
CA LYS A 287 10.72 -9.00 6.69
C LYS A 287 9.79 -8.43 5.61
N GLU A 288 9.17 -9.28 4.79
CA GLU A 288 8.22 -8.84 3.76
C GLU A 288 6.78 -8.64 4.32
N LEU A 289 6.52 -9.11 5.54
CA LEU A 289 5.26 -8.96 6.25
C LEU A 289 5.25 -7.74 7.19
N ASP A 290 6.43 -7.32 7.69
CA ASP A 290 6.65 -6.09 8.47
C ASP A 290 6.46 -4.80 7.65
#